data_AF-A0A1Y5XD14-F1
#
_entry.id   AF-A0A1Y5XD14-F1
#
_cell.length_a   1.000
_cell.length_b   1.000
_cell.length_c   1.000
_cell.angle_alpha   90.00
_cell.angle_beta   90.00
_cell.angle_gamma   90.00
#
_symmetry.space_group_name_H-M   'P 1'
#
loop_
_entity.id
_entity.type
_entity.pdbx_description
1 polymer ?
#
loop_
_entity_poly.entity_id
_entity_poly.type
_entity_poly.pdbx_seq_one_letter_code
_entity_poly.pdbx_strand_id
1 'polypeptide(L)'
;MRPKTGILIDESQRPPRRIVSPGIENLPDWLPAEEIRGADGAPELLVSVSTYEEKGSDVNVASHLLIDVLTGSVDAAMVFSNDSDLQFPLRTARQSVPVATINPTTAPTAQDLRDDNDVGAGRHWWRRLRPSDFRRHQLPDPVGPFVKPPGW
;
A
#
# COMPACT_ATOMS: atom_id res chain seq x y z
N MET A 1 -29.62 -36.68 -1.55
CA MET A 1 -30.28 -35.63 -2.36
C MET A 1 -29.61 -34.30 -2.04
N ARG A 2 -29.11 -33.57 -3.05
CA ARG A 2 -28.54 -32.20 -2.98
C ARG A 2 -27.51 -31.92 -1.86
N PRO A 3 -26.19 -32.01 -2.14
CA PRO A 3 -25.25 -31.16 -1.41
C PRO A 3 -25.64 -29.70 -1.63
N LYS A 4 -25.77 -28.94 -0.55
CA LYS A 4 -25.92 -27.48 -0.55
C LYS A 4 -24.73 -26.86 0.17
N THR A 5 -24.58 -25.56 0.03
CA THR A 5 -23.30 -24.88 -0.13
C THR A 5 -23.44 -23.58 0.73
N GLY A 6 -22.48 -23.11 1.57
CA GLY A 6 -22.53 -21.94 2.51
C GLY A 6 -21.41 -20.85 2.37
N ILE A 7 -21.65 -19.55 2.57
CA ILE A 7 -20.82 -18.45 1.98
C ILE A 7 -19.44 -18.25 2.66
N LEU A 8 -18.36 -18.35 1.88
CA LEU A 8 -16.97 -18.00 2.26
C LEU A 8 -16.68 -16.57 1.79
N ILE A 9 -16.65 -15.59 2.69
CA ILE A 9 -16.36 -14.19 2.34
C ILE A 9 -14.84 -14.04 2.18
N ASP A 10 -14.43 -13.73 0.96
CA ASP A 10 -13.06 -13.46 0.53
C ASP A 10 -13.01 -11.98 0.12
N GLU A 11 -12.03 -11.20 0.58
CA GLU A 11 -11.84 -9.81 0.14
C GLU A 11 -11.03 -9.72 -1.17
N SER A 12 -10.51 -10.84 -1.69
CA SER A 12 -10.13 -10.93 -3.10
C SER A 12 -11.39 -10.82 -3.99
N GLN A 13 -11.26 -10.32 -5.23
CA GLN A 13 -12.40 -10.14 -6.15
C GLN A 13 -12.98 -11.46 -6.73
N ARG A 14 -12.98 -12.55 -5.94
CA ARG A 14 -13.53 -13.85 -6.30
C ARG A 14 -14.92 -14.03 -5.66
N PRO A 15 -15.88 -14.63 -6.37
CA PRO A 15 -17.22 -14.83 -5.83
C PRO A 15 -17.17 -15.78 -4.60
N PRO A 16 -17.92 -15.47 -3.53
CA PRO A 16 -17.71 -16.08 -2.23
C PRO A 16 -18.17 -17.55 -2.15
N ARG A 17 -17.33 -18.43 -1.57
CA ARG A 17 -17.37 -19.89 -1.83
C ARG A 17 -17.90 -20.80 -0.72
N ARG A 18 -19.21 -20.85 -0.62
CA ARG A 18 -19.94 -22.11 -0.79
C ARG A 18 -19.77 -23.35 0.22
N ILE A 19 -18.99 -23.38 1.31
CA ILE A 19 -18.70 -24.59 2.19
C ILE A 19 -19.85 -25.01 3.16
N VAL A 20 -19.86 -26.25 3.69
CA VAL A 20 -20.80 -26.80 4.72
C VAL A 20 -20.10 -26.93 6.08
N SER A 21 -20.77 -26.64 7.21
CA SER A 21 -20.20 -26.87 8.55
C SER A 21 -20.04 -28.37 8.86
N PRO A 22 -18.88 -28.82 9.37
CA PRO A 22 -18.71 -30.17 9.93
C PRO A 22 -19.30 -30.30 11.35
N GLY A 23 -19.87 -29.23 11.91
CA GLY A 23 -20.28 -29.13 13.31
C GLY A 23 -19.14 -28.63 14.20
N ILE A 24 -19.47 -27.79 15.19
CA ILE A 24 -18.48 -27.15 16.08
C ILE A 24 -17.52 -28.13 16.79
N GLU A 25 -18.00 -29.33 17.13
CA GLU A 25 -17.18 -30.40 17.76
C GLU A 25 -16.11 -31.00 16.83
N ASN A 26 -16.21 -30.75 15.52
CA ASN A 26 -15.29 -31.25 14.49
C ASN A 26 -14.44 -30.12 13.84
N LEU A 27 -14.52 -28.89 14.37
CA LEU A 27 -13.67 -27.79 13.92
C LEU A 27 -12.30 -27.87 14.61
N PRO A 28 -11.17 -27.77 13.88
CA PRO A 28 -9.87 -27.66 14.52
C PRO A 28 -9.72 -26.32 15.24
N ASP A 29 -9.21 -26.32 16.47
CA ASP A 29 -9.00 -25.11 17.30
C ASP A 29 -8.17 -24.00 16.63
N TRP A 30 -7.38 -24.33 15.61
CA TRP A 30 -6.57 -23.38 14.84
C TRP A 30 -7.33 -22.68 13.70
N LEU A 31 -8.52 -23.15 13.32
CA LEU A 31 -9.31 -22.58 12.23
C LEU A 31 -10.16 -21.43 12.78
N PRO A 32 -9.97 -20.17 12.33
CA PRO A 32 -10.76 -19.02 12.78
C PRO A 32 -12.17 -19.06 12.16
N ALA A 33 -13.01 -19.92 12.70
CA ALA A 33 -14.35 -20.18 12.22
C ALA A 33 -15.38 -20.28 13.36
N GLU A 34 -16.58 -19.79 13.09
CA GLU A 34 -17.71 -19.80 14.03
C GLU A 34 -18.91 -20.51 13.39
N GLU A 35 -19.59 -21.37 14.16
CA GLU A 35 -20.87 -21.94 13.74
C GLU A 35 -22.00 -20.94 14.02
N ILE A 36 -22.58 -20.42 12.95
CA ILE A 36 -23.68 -19.44 12.99
C ILE A 36 -24.99 -20.11 12.54
N ARG A 37 -26.14 -19.46 12.78
CA ARG A 37 -27.42 -19.90 12.21
C ARG A 37 -27.75 -19.09 10.95
N GLY A 38 -27.93 -19.80 9.85
CA GLY A 38 -28.40 -19.23 8.58
C GLY A 38 -29.84 -18.74 8.63
N ALA A 39 -30.28 -18.07 7.58
CA ALA A 39 -31.61 -17.45 7.49
C ALA A 39 -32.79 -18.45 7.52
N ASP A 40 -32.53 -19.75 7.27
CA ASP A 40 -33.47 -20.86 7.40
C ASP A 40 -33.34 -21.62 8.74
N GLY A 41 -32.51 -21.13 9.65
CA GLY A 41 -32.26 -21.71 10.97
C GLY A 41 -31.26 -22.87 10.98
N ALA A 42 -30.69 -23.26 9.83
CA ALA A 42 -29.67 -24.30 9.73
C ALA A 42 -28.30 -23.83 10.25
N PRO A 43 -27.43 -24.73 10.74
CA PRO A 43 -26.05 -24.39 11.08
C PRO A 43 -25.24 -24.12 9.81
N GLU A 44 -24.64 -22.92 9.72
CA GLU A 44 -23.68 -22.51 8.70
C GLU A 44 -22.31 -22.24 9.36
N LEU A 45 -21.22 -22.31 8.59
CA LEU A 45 -19.88 -22.01 9.07
C LEU A 45 -19.41 -20.67 8.51
N LEU A 46 -19.13 -19.71 9.37
CA LEU A 46 -18.45 -18.47 9.00
C LEU A 46 -16.94 -18.65 9.21
N VAL A 47 -16.14 -18.47 8.16
CA VAL A 47 -14.67 -18.53 8.24
C VAL A 47 -14.10 -17.17 7.88
N SER A 48 -13.30 -16.60 8.78
CA SER A 48 -12.65 -15.30 8.56
C SER A 48 -11.23 -15.51 8.05
N VAL A 49 -10.96 -15.11 6.80
CA VAL A 49 -9.63 -15.18 6.19
C VAL A 49 -9.17 -13.79 5.78
N SER A 50 -8.11 -13.29 6.41
CA SER A 50 -7.41 -12.08 5.98
C SER A 50 -6.26 -12.47 5.05
N THR A 51 -6.41 -12.21 3.75
CA THR A 51 -5.31 -12.34 2.79
C THR A 51 -4.48 -11.06 2.75
N TYR A 52 -3.21 -11.16 3.14
CA TYR A 52 -2.24 -10.09 2.93
C TYR A 52 -1.66 -10.22 1.52
N GLU A 53 -2.16 -9.44 0.56
CA GLU A 53 -1.43 -9.23 -0.70
C GLU A 53 -0.21 -8.36 -0.42
N GLU A 54 0.99 -8.92 -0.63
CA GLU A 54 2.23 -8.15 -0.50
C GLU A 54 2.28 -7.07 -1.60
N LYS A 55 2.27 -5.81 -1.16
CA LYS A 55 2.20 -4.64 -2.03
C LYS A 55 3.56 -4.38 -2.68
N GLY A 56 3.88 -5.13 -3.74
CA GLY A 56 5.16 -5.06 -4.47
C GLY A 56 5.51 -3.72 -5.15
N SER A 57 4.77 -2.63 -4.89
CA SER A 57 5.12 -1.29 -5.40
C SER A 57 6.47 -0.81 -4.88
N ASP A 58 6.76 -1.07 -3.62
CA ASP A 58 7.89 -0.46 -2.92
C ASP A 58 9.20 -1.16 -3.29
N VAL A 59 9.14 -2.47 -3.60
CA VAL A 59 10.20 -3.25 -4.26
C VAL A 59 10.55 -2.70 -5.63
N ASN A 60 9.55 -2.35 -6.45
CA ASN A 60 9.78 -1.82 -7.80
C ASN A 60 10.42 -0.42 -7.76
N VAL A 61 9.94 0.47 -6.87
CA VAL A 61 10.51 1.81 -6.66
C VAL A 61 11.95 1.72 -6.16
N ALA A 62 12.23 0.86 -5.19
CA ALA A 62 13.58 0.60 -4.70
C ALA A 62 14.51 0.11 -5.81
N SER A 63 14.04 -0.86 -6.60
CA SER A 63 14.82 -1.50 -7.66
C SER A 63 15.18 -0.53 -8.78
N HIS A 64 14.21 0.24 -9.29
CA HIS A 64 14.47 1.25 -10.33
C HIS A 64 15.39 2.36 -9.84
N LEU A 65 15.17 2.88 -8.62
CA LEU A 65 16.06 3.88 -8.02
C LEU A 65 17.52 3.40 -7.99
N LEU A 66 17.76 2.17 -7.54
CA LEU A 66 19.12 1.63 -7.45
C LEU A 66 19.72 1.32 -8.82
N ILE A 67 18.93 0.82 -9.77
CA ILE A 67 19.39 0.61 -11.15
C ILE A 67 19.86 1.95 -11.73
N ASP A 68 18.98 2.96 -11.78
CA ASP A 68 19.25 4.24 -12.46
C ASP A 68 20.46 4.97 -11.84
N VAL A 69 20.61 4.90 -10.51
CA VAL A 69 21.72 5.53 -9.78
C VAL A 69 23.03 4.76 -9.97
N LEU A 70 23.03 3.43 -9.84
CA LEU A 70 24.25 2.62 -9.93
C LEU A 70 24.75 2.44 -11.38
N THR A 71 23.88 2.60 -12.38
CA THR A 71 24.28 2.69 -13.80
C THR A 71 24.73 4.09 -14.22
N GLY A 72 24.61 5.10 -13.34
CA GLY A 72 24.91 6.50 -13.68
C GLY A 72 23.94 7.09 -14.72
N SER A 73 22.70 6.58 -14.77
CA SER A 73 21.65 7.07 -15.68
C SER A 73 20.97 8.35 -15.20
N VAL A 74 21.19 8.73 -13.93
CA VAL A 74 20.70 9.99 -13.34
C VAL A 74 21.78 10.66 -12.48
N ASP A 75 21.84 11.99 -12.49
CA ASP A 75 22.75 12.79 -11.65
C ASP A 75 22.16 13.13 -10.26
N ALA A 76 20.85 12.90 -10.07
CA ALA A 76 20.11 13.13 -8.83
C ALA A 76 18.77 12.37 -8.86
N ALA A 77 18.24 12.01 -7.69
CA ALA A 77 16.96 11.32 -7.56
C ALA A 77 15.95 12.06 -6.66
N MET A 78 14.65 11.91 -6.96
CA MET A 78 13.56 12.45 -6.14
C MET A 78 12.48 11.39 -5.93
N VAL A 79 12.32 10.94 -4.68
CA VAL A 79 11.44 9.82 -4.32
C VAL A 79 10.23 10.34 -3.55
N PHE A 80 9.04 10.10 -4.09
CA PHE A 80 7.76 10.50 -3.47
C PHE A 80 7.19 9.35 -2.64
N SER A 81 7.60 9.23 -1.38
CA SER A 81 7.08 8.20 -0.46
C SER A 81 7.19 8.64 1.00
N ASN A 82 6.48 7.93 1.88
CA ASN A 82 6.67 7.95 3.32
C ASN A 82 6.85 6.54 3.92
N ASP A 83 7.13 5.56 3.07
CA ASP A 83 7.32 4.16 3.45
C ASP A 83 8.73 3.94 3.99
N SER A 84 8.84 3.43 5.22
CA SER A 84 10.11 3.15 5.91
C SER A 84 10.96 2.09 5.21
N ASP A 85 10.34 1.19 4.44
CA ASP A 85 11.05 0.07 3.80
C ASP A 85 12.00 0.57 2.70
N LEU A 86 11.81 1.81 2.22
CA LEU A 86 12.73 2.50 1.32
C LEU A 86 13.98 3.07 2.01
N GLN A 87 14.18 2.89 3.32
CA GLN A 87 15.39 3.33 4.03
C GLN A 87 16.68 2.82 3.38
N PHE A 88 16.76 1.50 3.14
CA PHE A 88 17.95 0.88 2.57
C PHE A 88 18.28 1.41 1.16
N PRO A 89 17.38 1.37 0.16
CA PRO A 89 17.67 1.85 -1.18
C PRO A 89 17.95 3.36 -1.22
N LEU A 90 17.26 4.17 -0.39
CA LEU A 90 17.59 5.60 -0.27
C LEU A 90 19.00 5.81 0.26
N ARG A 91 19.39 5.12 1.35
CA ARG A 91 20.74 5.25 1.93
C ARG A 91 21.83 4.83 0.94
N THR A 92 21.61 3.78 0.16
CA THR A 92 22.54 3.39 -0.91
C THR A 92 22.59 4.43 -2.03
N ALA A 93 21.44 4.92 -2.52
CA ALA A 93 21.42 5.95 -3.57
C ALA A 93 22.13 7.26 -3.15
N ARG A 94 22.01 7.66 -1.87
CA ARG A 94 22.70 8.82 -1.29
C ARG A 94 24.23 8.75 -1.37
N GLN A 95 24.80 7.56 -1.45
CA GLN A 95 26.26 7.39 -1.60
C GLN A 95 26.78 7.85 -2.98
N SER A 96 25.91 7.86 -4.00
CA SER A 96 26.30 8.11 -5.40
C SER A 96 25.76 9.44 -5.94
N VAL A 97 24.53 9.82 -5.60
CA VAL A 97 23.88 11.04 -6.11
C VAL A 97 23.12 11.80 -5.02
N PRO A 98 22.88 13.12 -5.16
CA PRO A 98 21.90 13.84 -4.34
C PRO A 98 20.51 13.20 -4.42
N VAL A 99 19.81 13.16 -3.30
CA VAL A 99 18.51 12.49 -3.16
C VAL A 99 17.54 13.37 -2.37
N ALA A 100 16.39 13.64 -2.96
CA ALA A 100 15.28 14.31 -2.32
C ALA A 100 14.18 13.30 -1.92
N THR A 101 13.73 13.30 -0.66
CA THR A 101 12.60 12.46 -0.23
C THR A 101 11.37 13.32 0.07
N ILE A 102 10.29 13.10 -0.67
CA ILE A 102 9.05 13.87 -0.55
C ILE A 102 7.95 12.98 0.03
N ASN A 103 7.52 13.29 1.25
CA ASN A 103 6.37 12.65 1.89
C ASN A 103 5.07 13.27 1.34
N PRO A 104 4.20 12.52 0.63
CA PRO A 104 2.94 13.03 0.09
C PRO A 104 1.78 12.99 1.10
N THR A 105 1.97 12.37 2.26
CA THR A 105 0.94 12.11 3.27
C THR A 105 0.85 13.22 4.32
N THR A 106 -0.20 13.18 5.14
CA THR A 106 -0.37 14.07 6.31
C THR A 106 0.46 13.65 7.52
N ALA A 107 0.91 12.39 7.59
CA ALA A 107 1.74 11.87 8.67
C ALA A 107 3.10 12.60 8.74
N PRO A 108 3.80 12.59 9.89
CA PRO A 108 5.21 13.01 9.92
C PRO A 108 6.04 12.22 8.89
N THR A 109 7.07 12.82 8.30
CA THR A 109 8.01 12.05 7.48
C THR A 109 8.72 11.02 8.37
N ALA A 110 8.70 9.75 7.97
CA ALA A 110 9.37 8.68 8.70
C ALA A 110 10.84 9.04 8.95
N GLN A 111 11.34 8.73 10.15
CA GLN A 111 12.69 9.09 10.57
C GLN A 111 13.74 8.38 9.71
N ASP A 112 13.48 7.13 9.36
CA ASP A 112 14.33 6.26 8.53
C ASP A 112 14.54 6.76 7.10
N LEU A 113 13.71 7.69 6.65
CA LEU A 113 13.82 8.35 5.34
C LEU A 113 14.62 9.65 5.39
N ARG A 114 15.07 10.06 6.59
CA ARG A 114 15.97 11.19 6.83
C ARG A 114 17.35 10.66 7.18
N ASP A 115 18.37 11.45 6.88
CA ASP A 115 19.77 11.16 7.19
C ASP A 115 20.49 12.52 7.27
N ASP A 116 21.82 12.57 7.26
CA ASP A 116 22.54 13.82 7.06
C ASP A 116 22.25 14.40 5.64
N ASN A 117 22.28 15.73 5.50
CA ASN A 117 22.21 16.37 4.19
C ASN A 117 23.50 16.15 3.39
N ASP A 118 24.64 15.98 4.07
CA ASP A 118 25.99 15.98 3.49
C ASP A 118 26.68 14.61 3.50
N VAL A 119 25.98 13.53 3.87
CA VAL A 119 26.47 12.16 3.73
C VAL A 119 26.67 11.80 2.24
N GLY A 120 27.66 10.97 1.91
CA GLY A 120 27.81 10.45 0.53
C GLY A 120 28.03 11.56 -0.51
N ALA A 121 27.13 11.66 -1.49
CA ALA A 121 27.15 12.70 -2.53
C ALA A 121 26.69 14.08 -2.04
N GLY A 122 26.04 14.12 -0.87
CA GLY A 122 25.53 15.31 -0.21
C GLY A 122 24.38 16.00 -0.96
N ARG A 123 23.99 17.18 -0.46
CA ARG A 123 22.84 17.96 -0.95
C ARG A 123 21.51 17.19 -0.88
N HIS A 124 21.39 16.24 0.04
CA HIS A 124 20.13 15.57 0.32
C HIS A 124 19.17 16.53 1.00
N TRP A 125 17.87 16.30 0.83
CA TRP A 125 16.84 17.02 1.57
C TRP A 125 15.54 16.21 1.62
N TRP A 126 14.65 16.59 2.52
CA TRP A 126 13.34 15.98 2.63
C TRP A 126 12.27 17.01 2.93
N ARG A 127 11.07 16.78 2.39
CA ARG A 127 9.93 17.68 2.59
C ARG A 127 8.64 16.87 2.68
N ARG A 128 7.71 17.33 3.52
CA ARG A 128 6.32 16.89 3.46
C ARG A 128 5.51 17.87 2.61
N LEU A 129 4.71 17.35 1.68
CA LEU A 129 3.77 18.15 0.90
C LEU A 129 2.72 18.77 1.83
N ARG A 130 2.32 20.00 1.53
CA ARG A 130 1.31 20.74 2.29
C ARG A 130 0.09 20.99 1.40
N PRO A 131 -1.12 21.18 1.97
CA PRO A 131 -2.31 21.55 1.18
C PRO A 131 -2.11 22.78 0.27
N SER A 132 -1.21 23.71 0.64
CA SER A 132 -0.81 24.86 -0.18
C SER A 132 -0.10 24.47 -1.48
N ASP A 133 0.61 23.34 -1.49
CA ASP A 133 1.41 22.90 -2.63
C ASP A 133 0.50 22.38 -3.75
N PHE A 134 -0.57 21.67 -3.40
CA PHE A 134 -1.58 21.21 -4.35
C PHE A 134 -2.47 22.35 -4.88
N ARG A 135 -2.92 23.28 -4.03
CA ARG A 135 -3.80 24.39 -4.43
C ARG A 135 -3.18 25.35 -5.45
N ARG A 136 -1.84 25.42 -5.52
CA ARG A 136 -1.10 26.25 -6.48
C ARG A 136 -0.82 25.56 -7.83
N HIS A 137 -1.04 24.25 -7.90
CA HIS A 137 -0.74 23.42 -9.07
C HIS A 137 -1.97 22.60 -9.48
N GLN A 138 -3.15 23.21 -9.43
CA GLN A 138 -4.33 22.64 -10.08
C GLN A 138 -4.27 22.92 -11.57
N LEU A 139 -4.71 21.95 -12.38
CA LEU A 139 -4.97 22.17 -13.79
C LEU A 139 -6.07 23.24 -13.95
N PRO A 140 -6.17 23.93 -15.11
CA PRO A 140 -7.25 24.87 -15.37
C PRO A 140 -8.62 24.23 -15.15
N ASP A 141 -9.59 24.98 -14.65
CA ASP A 141 -10.98 24.52 -14.57
C ASP A 141 -11.79 25.23 -15.67
N PRO A 142 -12.27 24.53 -16.72
CA PRO A 142 -12.18 23.08 -16.96
C PRO A 142 -10.85 22.58 -17.58
N VAL A 143 -10.57 21.30 -17.38
CA VAL A 143 -9.53 20.53 -18.10
C VAL A 143 -10.17 19.83 -19.30
N GLY A 144 -10.29 20.53 -20.43
CA GLY A 144 -10.98 19.99 -21.61
C GLY A 144 -12.45 19.70 -21.28
N PRO A 145 -12.94 18.44 -21.35
CA PRO A 145 -14.32 18.11 -21.00
C PRO A 145 -14.57 17.99 -19.49
N PHE A 146 -13.54 18.04 -18.64
CA PHE A 146 -13.67 17.80 -17.19
C PHE A 146 -13.74 19.12 -16.42
N VAL A 147 -14.90 19.42 -15.84
CA VAL A 147 -15.10 20.50 -14.87
C VAL A 147 -14.83 20.03 -13.44
N LYS A 148 -14.40 20.95 -12.56
CA LYS A 148 -14.34 20.68 -11.12
C LYS A 148 -15.76 20.46 -10.54
N PRO A 149 -15.97 19.46 -9.67
CA PRO A 149 -17.25 19.28 -8.97
C PRO A 149 -17.61 20.49 -8.07
N PRO A 150 -18.89 20.87 -7.95
CA PRO A 150 -19.31 21.91 -7.03
C PRO A 150 -18.88 21.62 -5.59
N GLY A 151 -18.12 22.54 -4.97
CA GLY A 151 -17.65 22.44 -3.58
C GLY A 151 -16.19 21.97 -3.39
N TRP A 152 -15.42 21.79 -4.47
CA TRP A 152 -13.96 21.53 -4.47
C TRP A 152 -13.10 22.80 -4.65
#